data_AF-A0A6L5FRL4-F1
#
_entry.id   AF-A0A6L5FRL4-F1
#
_cell.length_a   1.000
_cell.length_b   1.000
_cell.length_c   1.000
_cell.angle_alpha   90.00
_cell.angle_beta   90.00
_cell.angle_gamma   90.00
#
_symmetry.space_group_name_H-M   'P 1'
#
loop_
_entity.id
_entity.type
_entity.pdbx_description
1 polymer ?
#
loop_
_entity_poly.entity_id
_entity_poly.type
_entity_poly.pdbx_seq_one_letter_code
_entity_poly.pdbx_strand_id
1 'polypeptide(L)'
;MRLALGLYALSAALVVAVWAWLGAEVAMPQAPFSPDEKLYCVSYAPFRGQQTPLDRSTQIDPAQIEEDIARLKAITNCVRTYSNDFNLDQVPRIAQRHGMKVIQGLWLSSHADRNKFQIDTAVALAKRYPDVIAAVVVGNEALLRGEISASDLAHTIRAVKAQVPVPVTYADVWEFWLRNRDLANAVDFVTVHVLPYWEDFPISARDAATHVDAIRRRVVEAFPGKEVMIGETGWPSQGRMREGALPSPANLARVLHEVLTQAKHGNYRVNLIEAFDQPWKRVLEGTVGGHWGLYDDRTRRAKFGWGMGVSNHPLWRWRAAGGVLLAGLVFLVAVATARRGGLKRIPFGGWLGTTVIATIAGSCVGWGAESMVIESLGVGGWLRGIALTALAVAAPLAAAAALVSHVPIPTFASVLSRAETRPHVPIAPACGMLVIAVTVLTLQTALGLAFDPRYRDFPDAALTAAIVPFLLLSAIVRRGSGAHGAAETLAAAVLLLCAGYIVFNEGFANWQSLWFCALLLALAVTLRRVRDAPG
;
A
#
# COMPACT_ATOMS: atom_id res chain seq x y z
N MET A 1 -23.12 28.29 -25.03
CA MET A 1 -22.84 28.42 -23.58
C MET A 1 -23.75 27.52 -22.73
N ARG A 2 -25.08 27.52 -22.94
CA ARG A 2 -26.02 26.64 -22.21
C ARG A 2 -25.67 25.14 -22.25
N LEU A 3 -25.36 24.60 -23.45
CA LEU A 3 -24.94 23.19 -23.60
C LEU A 3 -23.66 22.86 -22.81
N ALA A 4 -22.65 23.73 -22.86
CA ALA A 4 -21.38 23.54 -22.15
C ALA A 4 -21.59 23.49 -20.62
N LEU A 5 -22.43 24.39 -20.10
CA LEU A 5 -22.78 24.42 -18.67
C LEU A 5 -23.54 23.16 -18.25
N GLY A 6 -24.50 22.69 -19.07
CA GLY A 6 -25.23 21.45 -18.79
C GLY A 6 -24.33 20.21 -18.78
N LEU A 7 -23.39 20.11 -19.72
CA LEU A 7 -22.44 19.01 -19.78
C LEU A 7 -21.38 19.06 -18.67
N TYR A 8 -20.95 20.27 -18.27
CA TYR A 8 -20.10 20.44 -17.10
C TYR A 8 -20.83 20.02 -15.82
N ALA A 9 -22.10 20.44 -15.65
CA ALA A 9 -22.91 20.03 -14.50
C ALA A 9 -23.08 18.50 -14.44
N LEU A 10 -23.30 17.85 -15.59
CA LEU A 10 -23.33 16.40 -15.68
C LEU A 10 -21.98 15.77 -15.27
N SER A 11 -20.86 16.28 -15.79
CA SER A 11 -19.53 15.80 -15.43
C SER A 11 -19.26 15.95 -13.92
N ALA A 12 -19.59 17.11 -13.35
CA ALA A 12 -19.44 17.37 -11.93
C ALA A 12 -20.31 16.42 -11.08
N ALA A 13 -21.56 16.18 -11.47
CA ALA A 13 -22.43 15.23 -10.79
C ALA A 13 -21.88 13.79 -10.84
N LEU A 14 -21.34 13.36 -11.98
CA LEU A 14 -20.72 12.04 -12.12
C LEU A 14 -19.44 11.91 -11.27
N VAL A 15 -18.57 12.92 -11.25
CA VAL A 15 -17.37 12.94 -10.39
C VAL A 15 -17.77 12.83 -8.92
N VAL A 16 -18.77 13.60 -8.48
CA VAL A 16 -19.28 13.52 -7.10
C VAL A 16 -19.89 12.15 -6.81
N ALA A 17 -20.65 11.57 -7.74
CA ALA A 17 -21.25 10.25 -7.57
C ALA A 17 -20.18 9.14 -7.44
N VAL A 18 -19.12 9.19 -8.26
CA VAL A 18 -18.00 8.24 -8.16
C VAL A 18 -17.31 8.35 -6.81
N TRP A 19 -17.01 9.57 -6.34
CA TRP A 19 -16.37 9.76 -5.04
C TRP A 19 -17.28 9.46 -3.86
N ALA A 20 -18.58 9.70 -3.98
CA ALA A 20 -19.56 9.29 -2.97
C ALA A 20 -19.62 7.76 -2.84
N TRP A 21 -19.49 7.04 -3.97
CA TRP A 21 -19.42 5.58 -3.97
C TRP A 21 -18.09 5.05 -3.40
N LEU A 22 -16.94 5.57 -3.87
CA LEU A 22 -15.62 5.19 -3.37
C LEU A 22 -15.42 5.52 -1.88
N GLY A 23 -15.96 6.65 -1.45
CA GLY A 23 -15.87 7.15 -0.09
C GLY A 23 -16.98 6.65 0.84
N ALA A 24 -17.94 5.86 0.33
CA ALA A 24 -19.00 5.29 1.15
C ALA A 24 -18.39 4.44 2.28
N GLU A 25 -18.95 4.60 3.47
CA GLU A 25 -18.52 3.82 4.63
C GLU A 25 -19.00 2.39 4.50
N VAL A 26 -18.10 1.44 4.75
CA VAL A 26 -18.45 0.04 4.92
C VAL A 26 -18.81 -0.16 6.38
N ALA A 27 -20.03 -0.62 6.64
CA ALA A 27 -20.48 -0.94 7.99
C ALA A 27 -19.62 -2.06 8.58
N MET A 28 -18.96 -1.80 9.70
CA MET A 28 -18.20 -2.82 10.43
C MET A 28 -19.09 -3.46 11.50
N PRO A 29 -18.91 -4.77 11.75
CA PRO A 29 -19.52 -5.42 12.89
C PRO A 29 -19.06 -4.77 14.22
N GLN A 30 -19.86 -4.96 15.26
CA GLN A 30 -19.50 -4.56 16.62
C GLN A 30 -18.23 -5.28 17.09
N ALA A 31 -17.58 -4.78 18.13
CA ALA A 31 -16.39 -5.44 18.66
C ALA A 31 -16.71 -6.91 19.00
N PRO A 32 -15.82 -7.87 18.69
CA PRO A 32 -16.05 -9.28 19.02
C PRO A 32 -15.84 -9.59 20.51
N PHE A 33 -15.69 -8.55 21.33
CA PHE A 33 -15.42 -8.60 22.76
C PHE A 33 -16.54 -7.93 23.54
N SER A 34 -16.73 -8.36 24.79
CA SER A 34 -17.56 -7.64 25.76
C SER A 34 -16.99 -6.23 26.01
N PRO A 35 -17.77 -5.24 26.48
CA PRO A 35 -17.27 -3.88 26.76
C PRO A 35 -16.04 -3.83 27.68
N ASP A 36 -15.91 -4.78 28.61
CA ASP A 36 -14.79 -4.88 29.56
C ASP A 36 -13.62 -5.75 29.05
N GLU A 37 -13.80 -6.41 27.91
CA GLU A 37 -12.82 -7.32 27.32
C GLU A 37 -11.91 -6.56 26.35
N LYS A 38 -10.60 -6.81 26.46
CA LYS A 38 -9.55 -6.12 25.69
C LYS A 38 -8.81 -7.10 24.81
N LEU A 39 -8.12 -6.57 23.79
CA LEU A 39 -7.21 -7.35 22.97
C LEU A 39 -6.17 -8.07 23.84
N TYR A 40 -5.90 -9.33 23.55
CA TYR A 40 -4.96 -10.14 24.31
C TYR A 40 -3.59 -9.47 24.39
N CYS A 41 -2.95 -9.19 23.24
CA CYS A 41 -1.70 -8.46 23.13
C CYS A 41 -1.58 -7.79 21.75
N VAL A 42 -0.73 -6.78 21.62
CA VAL A 42 -0.40 -6.14 20.33
C VAL A 42 1.10 -5.99 20.17
N SER A 43 1.61 -6.21 18.95
CA SER A 43 3.01 -5.91 18.61
C SER A 43 3.27 -4.41 18.74
N TYR A 44 4.33 -4.08 19.47
CA TYR A 44 4.69 -2.71 19.81
C TYR A 44 6.14 -2.41 19.43
N ALA A 45 6.27 -1.41 18.56
CA ALA A 45 7.52 -0.74 18.27
C ALA A 45 7.24 0.78 18.33
N PRO A 46 7.98 1.54 19.15
CA PRO A 46 7.63 2.93 19.42
C PRO A 46 8.05 3.92 18.35
N PHE A 47 8.73 3.49 17.27
CA PHE A 47 9.29 4.41 16.28
C PHE A 47 8.22 5.37 15.73
N ARG A 48 8.58 6.67 15.63
CA ARG A 48 7.74 7.75 15.09
C ARG A 48 8.48 8.55 14.03
N GLY A 49 7.78 8.87 12.94
CA GLY A 49 8.28 9.79 11.92
C GLY A 49 9.57 9.29 11.25
N GLN A 50 10.71 9.93 11.53
CA GLN A 50 12.02 9.54 10.98
C GLN A 50 12.79 8.53 11.83
N GLN A 51 12.31 8.21 13.05
CA GLN A 51 12.93 7.19 13.89
C GLN A 51 12.84 5.83 13.21
N THR A 52 13.89 5.02 13.30
CA THR A 52 13.96 3.74 12.60
C THR A 52 14.94 2.78 13.29
N PRO A 53 14.64 1.47 13.35
CA PRO A 53 15.60 0.47 13.81
C PRO A 53 16.75 0.25 12.81
N LEU A 54 16.67 0.81 11.60
CA LEU A 54 17.73 0.73 10.60
C LEU A 54 18.91 1.65 10.93
N ASP A 55 18.67 2.69 11.73
CA ASP A 55 19.71 3.56 12.27
C ASP A 55 20.03 3.10 13.71
N ARG A 56 21.23 2.54 13.89
CA ARG A 56 21.72 2.02 15.17
C ARG A 56 21.90 3.12 16.22
N SER A 57 21.98 4.38 15.82
CA SER A 57 22.08 5.52 16.74
C SER A 57 20.72 5.95 17.31
N THR A 58 19.61 5.42 16.78
CA THR A 58 18.26 5.73 17.27
C THR A 58 18.13 5.42 18.76
N GLN A 59 17.63 6.38 19.53
CA GLN A 59 17.32 6.23 20.94
C GLN A 59 15.89 6.69 21.16
N ILE A 60 15.08 5.85 21.82
CA ILE A 60 13.68 6.18 22.09
C ILE A 60 13.56 6.79 23.48
N ASP A 61 12.91 7.95 23.55
CA ASP A 61 12.64 8.65 24.80
C ASP A 61 11.65 7.87 25.67
N PRO A 62 11.93 7.64 26.97
CA PRO A 62 10.98 7.01 27.89
C PRO A 62 9.59 7.65 27.91
N ALA A 63 9.49 8.98 27.76
CA ALA A 63 8.21 9.68 27.75
C ALA A 63 7.37 9.32 26.52
N GLN A 64 8.00 9.06 25.37
CA GLN A 64 7.34 8.58 24.16
C GLN A 64 6.72 7.19 24.39
N ILE A 65 7.47 6.30 25.07
CA ILE A 65 6.99 4.97 25.41
C ILE A 65 5.84 5.04 26.42
N GLU A 66 5.96 5.91 27.43
CA GLU A 66 4.91 6.14 28.42
C GLU A 66 3.60 6.60 27.76
N GLU A 67 3.66 7.54 26.82
CA GLU A 67 2.49 8.03 26.08
C GLU A 67 1.82 6.92 25.26
N ASP A 68 2.62 6.13 24.53
CA ASP A 68 2.12 5.01 23.74
C ASP A 68 1.48 3.94 24.64
N ILE A 69 2.12 3.57 25.76
CA ILE A 69 1.61 2.56 26.71
C ILE A 69 0.32 3.04 27.38
N ALA A 70 0.24 4.30 27.81
CA ALA A 70 -0.97 4.88 28.38
C ALA A 70 -2.15 4.82 27.39
N ARG A 71 -1.89 5.05 26.10
CA ARG A 71 -2.89 4.93 25.03
C ARG A 71 -3.30 3.48 24.80
N LEU A 72 -2.33 2.58 24.66
CA LEU A 72 -2.59 1.16 24.38
C LEU A 72 -3.33 0.48 25.53
N LYS A 73 -3.15 0.93 26.77
CA LYS A 73 -3.90 0.44 27.94
C LYS A 73 -5.42 0.52 27.76
N ALA A 74 -5.92 1.45 26.93
CA ALA A 74 -7.35 1.54 26.63
C ALA A 74 -7.88 0.32 25.87
N ILE A 75 -7.07 -0.32 25.02
CA ILE A 75 -7.51 -1.39 24.11
C ILE A 75 -6.88 -2.76 24.38
N THR A 76 -5.77 -2.82 25.12
CA THR A 76 -5.07 -4.07 25.45
C THR A 76 -4.47 -4.00 26.86
N ASN A 77 -4.20 -5.16 27.45
CA ASN A 77 -3.44 -5.27 28.69
C ASN A 77 -2.01 -5.76 28.46
N CYS A 78 -1.57 -5.95 27.21
CA CYS A 78 -0.26 -6.51 26.88
C CYS A 78 0.32 -5.87 25.62
N VAL A 79 1.63 -5.66 25.63
CA VAL A 79 2.41 -5.37 24.42
C VAL A 79 3.48 -6.43 24.18
N ARG A 80 3.77 -6.71 22.92
CA ARG A 80 4.90 -7.57 22.52
C ARG A 80 6.01 -6.71 21.92
N THR A 81 7.22 -6.82 22.44
CA THR A 81 8.42 -6.17 21.88
C THR A 81 9.25 -7.17 21.06
N TYR A 82 10.16 -6.66 20.23
CA TYR A 82 10.98 -7.48 19.32
C TYR A 82 12.44 -7.59 19.74
N SER A 83 12.99 -6.54 20.35
CA SER A 83 14.39 -6.48 20.80
C SER A 83 14.51 -5.61 22.04
N ASN A 84 15.69 -5.65 22.65
CA ASN A 84 16.12 -4.75 23.73
C ASN A 84 16.94 -3.54 23.24
N ASP A 85 17.13 -3.40 21.92
CA ASP A 85 17.90 -2.29 21.35
C ASP A 85 17.14 -0.96 21.52
N PHE A 86 17.77 0.19 21.19
CA PHE A 86 17.11 1.50 21.06
C PHE A 86 16.40 2.02 22.33
N ASN A 87 16.91 1.66 23.51
CA ASN A 87 16.28 1.89 24.83
C ASN A 87 14.91 1.22 24.98
N LEU A 88 14.66 0.07 24.34
CA LEU A 88 13.42 -0.69 24.54
C LEU A 88 13.43 -1.54 25.82
N ASP A 89 14.58 -1.71 26.46
CA ASP A 89 14.74 -2.36 27.77
C ASP A 89 14.00 -1.63 28.91
N GLN A 90 13.59 -0.37 28.70
CA GLN A 90 12.77 0.37 29.65
C GLN A 90 11.26 0.07 29.59
N VAL A 91 10.79 -0.64 28.56
CA VAL A 91 9.36 -0.94 28.34
C VAL A 91 8.74 -1.69 29.54
N PRO A 92 9.35 -2.73 30.14
CA PRO A 92 8.78 -3.41 31.30
C PRO A 92 8.57 -2.50 32.51
N ARG A 93 9.53 -1.62 32.81
CA ARG A 93 9.41 -0.63 33.90
C ARG A 93 8.22 0.29 33.69
N ILE A 94 8.04 0.77 32.46
CA ILE A 94 6.94 1.66 32.08
C ILE A 94 5.60 0.91 32.14
N ALA A 95 5.53 -0.28 31.55
CA ALA A 95 4.34 -1.13 31.57
C ALA A 95 3.87 -1.45 33.00
N GLN A 96 4.80 -1.64 33.94
CA GLN A 96 4.49 -1.83 35.35
C GLN A 96 3.64 -0.69 35.94
N ARG A 97 4.00 0.57 35.63
CA ARG A 97 3.29 1.76 36.13
C ARG A 97 1.85 1.84 35.62
N HIS A 98 1.59 1.27 34.44
CA HIS A 98 0.27 1.25 33.79
C HIS A 98 -0.51 -0.05 34.02
N GLY A 99 0.03 -0.99 34.82
CA GLY A 99 -0.58 -2.30 35.00
C GLY A 99 -0.76 -3.06 33.68
N MET A 100 0.23 -2.96 32.79
CA MET A 100 0.30 -3.71 31.54
C MET A 100 1.33 -4.83 31.64
N LYS A 101 1.11 -5.90 30.88
CA LYS A 101 2.06 -6.99 30.69
C LYS A 101 2.93 -6.76 29.46
N VAL A 102 4.07 -7.45 29.41
CA VAL A 102 4.98 -7.42 28.27
C VAL A 102 5.31 -8.85 27.84
N ILE A 103 5.14 -9.17 26.56
CA ILE A 103 5.80 -10.32 25.94
C ILE A 103 7.15 -9.82 25.42
N GLN A 104 8.22 -10.16 26.16
CA GLN A 104 9.55 -9.59 25.93
C GLN A 104 10.26 -10.35 24.80
N GLY A 105 10.42 -9.72 23.66
CA GLY A 105 11.27 -10.23 22.59
C GLY A 105 12.74 -9.94 22.82
N LEU A 106 13.58 -10.85 22.35
CA LEU A 106 15.00 -10.61 22.15
C LEU A 106 15.35 -10.99 20.71
N TRP A 107 16.14 -10.14 20.05
CA TRP A 107 16.45 -10.31 18.63
C TRP A 107 17.74 -11.11 18.44
N LEU A 108 17.63 -12.32 17.89
CA LEU A 108 18.79 -13.12 17.51
C LEU A 108 19.20 -12.84 16.07
N SER A 109 20.51 -12.83 15.84
CA SER A 109 21.16 -12.62 14.55
C SER A 109 22.41 -13.51 14.41
N SER A 110 23.14 -13.36 13.31
CA SER A 110 24.46 -14.01 13.12
C SER A 110 25.59 -13.41 13.98
N HIS A 111 25.32 -12.37 14.78
CA HIS A 111 26.33 -11.64 15.57
C HIS A 111 26.26 -12.05 17.05
N ALA A 112 27.25 -12.82 17.51
CA ALA A 112 27.24 -13.41 18.85
C ALA A 112 27.29 -12.38 19.99
N ASP A 113 28.03 -11.29 19.81
CA ASP A 113 28.10 -10.17 20.76
C ASP A 113 26.74 -9.49 20.95
N ARG A 114 26.02 -9.27 19.84
CA ARG A 114 24.66 -8.70 19.88
C ARG A 114 23.67 -9.66 20.51
N ASN A 115 23.74 -10.94 20.15
CA ASN A 115 22.90 -11.97 20.76
C ASN A 115 23.12 -12.02 22.27
N LYS A 116 24.37 -11.94 22.74
CA LYS A 116 24.70 -11.90 24.16
C LYS A 116 24.05 -10.70 24.86
N PHE A 117 24.16 -9.50 24.32
CA PHE A 117 23.49 -8.31 24.87
C PHE A 117 21.97 -8.51 24.96
N GLN A 118 21.36 -9.03 23.90
CA GLN A 118 19.92 -9.29 23.83
C GLN A 118 19.48 -10.33 24.88
N ILE A 119 20.24 -11.42 25.03
CA ILE A 119 19.97 -12.49 26.01
C ILE A 119 20.13 -11.98 27.45
N ASP A 120 21.29 -11.39 27.77
CA ASP A 120 21.60 -10.96 29.13
C ASP A 120 20.59 -9.92 29.62
N THR A 121 20.21 -8.97 28.75
CA THR A 121 19.23 -7.92 29.06
C THR A 121 17.83 -8.51 29.27
N ALA A 122 17.36 -9.39 28.37
CA ALA A 122 16.05 -10.02 28.52
C ALA A 122 15.95 -10.87 29.80
N VAL A 123 17.00 -11.62 30.14
CA VAL A 123 17.08 -12.41 31.38
C VAL A 123 17.04 -11.50 32.61
N ALA A 124 17.80 -10.40 32.61
CA ALA A 124 17.81 -9.44 33.71
C ALA A 124 16.44 -8.79 33.91
N LEU A 125 15.77 -8.38 32.82
CA LEU A 125 14.43 -7.80 32.86
C LEU A 125 13.40 -8.81 33.39
N ALA A 126 13.42 -10.06 32.90
CA ALA A 126 12.49 -11.11 33.34
C ALA A 126 12.62 -11.43 34.84
N LYS A 127 13.84 -11.41 35.38
CA LYS A 127 14.09 -11.57 36.83
C LYS A 127 13.64 -10.36 37.64
N ARG A 128 13.81 -9.14 37.09
CA ARG A 128 13.48 -7.89 37.77
C ARG A 128 11.99 -7.57 37.77
N TYR A 129 11.28 -7.97 36.71
CA TYR A 129 9.86 -7.68 36.51
C TYR A 129 9.04 -8.96 36.23
N PRO A 130 9.09 -9.98 37.10
CA PRO A 130 8.44 -11.27 36.86
C PRO A 130 6.90 -11.15 36.80
N ASP A 131 6.34 -10.15 37.50
CA ASP A 131 4.90 -9.86 37.46
C ASP A 131 4.48 -9.02 36.26
N VAL A 132 5.41 -8.53 35.43
CA VAL A 132 5.11 -7.70 34.26
C VAL A 132 5.37 -8.48 32.97
N ILE A 133 6.51 -9.16 32.89
CA ILE A 133 6.87 -9.95 31.73
C ILE A 133 6.04 -11.24 31.74
N ALA A 134 5.14 -11.39 30.79
CA ALA A 134 4.26 -12.55 30.69
C ALA A 134 4.96 -13.75 30.03
N ALA A 135 5.90 -13.50 29.11
CA ALA A 135 6.72 -14.50 28.45
C ALA A 135 7.96 -13.86 27.82
N VAL A 136 8.98 -14.68 27.53
CA VAL A 136 10.15 -14.29 26.74
C VAL A 136 10.12 -14.99 25.37
N VAL A 137 10.32 -14.22 24.30
CA VAL A 137 10.41 -14.72 22.91
C VAL A 137 11.87 -14.70 22.47
N VAL A 138 12.47 -15.88 22.32
CA VAL A 138 13.89 -16.07 22.02
C VAL A 138 14.11 -16.10 20.50
N GLY A 139 14.19 -14.92 19.90
CA GLY A 139 14.27 -14.76 18.45
C GLY A 139 12.91 -14.60 17.80
N ASN A 140 12.88 -13.77 16.76
CA ASN A 140 11.75 -13.55 15.87
C ASN A 140 12.21 -13.97 14.48
N GLU A 141 11.56 -14.91 13.81
CA GLU A 141 11.83 -15.32 12.42
C GLU A 141 13.32 -15.62 12.13
N ALA A 142 14.05 -16.11 13.13
CA ALA A 142 15.49 -16.29 13.05
C ALA A 142 15.88 -17.41 12.07
N LEU A 143 15.03 -18.44 11.95
CA LEU A 143 15.19 -19.51 10.96
C LEU A 143 14.77 -19.04 9.56
N LEU A 144 13.66 -18.28 9.45
CA LEU A 144 13.24 -17.68 8.18
C LEU A 144 14.32 -16.77 7.59
N ARG A 145 14.98 -15.95 8.43
CA ARG A 145 16.11 -15.11 7.99
C ARG A 145 17.40 -15.90 7.74
N GLY A 146 17.47 -17.18 8.12
CA GLY A 146 18.67 -18.01 7.95
C GLY A 146 19.87 -17.54 8.76
N GLU A 147 19.65 -16.81 9.87
CA GLU A 147 20.73 -16.20 10.67
C GLU A 147 21.30 -17.13 11.74
N ILE A 148 20.54 -18.15 12.14
CA ILE A 148 20.92 -19.13 13.17
C ILE A 148 20.41 -20.52 12.79
N SER A 149 21.14 -21.57 13.16
CA SER A 149 20.68 -22.94 12.97
C SER A 149 19.60 -23.32 13.98
N ALA A 150 18.73 -24.29 13.64
CA ALA A 150 17.74 -24.80 14.57
C ALA A 150 18.37 -25.40 15.84
N SER A 151 19.54 -26.04 15.71
CA SER A 151 20.27 -26.58 16.86
C SER A 151 20.74 -25.48 17.81
N ASP A 152 21.39 -24.43 17.28
CA ASP A 152 21.91 -23.33 18.10
C ASP A 152 20.78 -22.52 18.74
N LEU A 153 19.68 -22.36 18.01
CA LEU A 153 18.45 -21.77 18.52
C LEU A 153 17.89 -22.59 19.69
N ALA A 154 17.79 -23.92 19.57
CA ALA A 154 17.33 -24.80 20.64
C ALA A 154 18.21 -24.69 21.90
N HIS A 155 19.54 -24.65 21.73
CA HIS A 155 20.48 -24.46 22.82
C HIS A 155 20.28 -23.11 23.51
N THR A 156 20.12 -22.05 22.71
CA THR A 156 19.87 -20.69 23.22
C THR A 156 18.57 -20.60 23.99
N ILE A 157 17.48 -21.19 23.48
CA ILE A 157 16.17 -21.25 24.16
C ILE A 157 16.30 -21.94 25.52
N ARG A 158 16.94 -23.11 25.58
CA ARG A 158 17.14 -23.84 26.85
C ARG A 158 17.97 -23.03 27.84
N ALA A 159 19.01 -22.35 27.37
CA ALA A 159 19.87 -21.53 28.20
C ALA A 159 19.13 -20.31 28.79
N VAL A 160 18.25 -19.66 28.01
CA VAL A 160 17.40 -18.57 28.50
C VAL A 160 16.37 -19.10 29.48
N LYS A 161 15.67 -20.19 29.12
CA LYS A 161 14.61 -20.81 29.94
C LYS A 161 15.11 -21.26 31.31
N ALA A 162 16.35 -21.75 31.41
CA ALA A 162 16.95 -22.11 32.69
C ALA A 162 17.20 -20.91 33.64
N GLN A 163 17.12 -19.68 33.13
CA GLN A 163 17.47 -18.47 33.88
C GLN A 163 16.28 -17.54 34.15
N VAL A 164 15.14 -17.73 33.49
CA VAL A 164 13.98 -16.84 33.64
C VAL A 164 12.85 -17.52 34.42
N PRO A 165 12.10 -16.78 35.26
CA PRO A 165 11.00 -17.35 36.04
C PRO A 165 9.67 -17.44 35.26
N VAL A 166 9.69 -17.10 33.97
CA VAL A 166 8.48 -16.96 33.13
C VAL A 166 8.57 -17.86 31.90
N PRO A 167 7.44 -18.20 31.26
CA PRO A 167 7.43 -19.06 30.08
C PRO A 167 8.28 -18.51 28.92
N VAL A 168 8.95 -19.41 28.20
CA VAL A 168 9.81 -19.11 27.06
C VAL A 168 9.25 -19.72 25.78
N THR A 169 9.24 -18.94 24.71
CA THR A 169 8.83 -19.36 23.37
C THR A 169 9.84 -18.90 22.31
N TYR A 170 9.62 -19.35 21.09
CA TYR A 170 10.23 -18.86 19.86
C TYR A 170 9.10 -18.41 18.91
N ALA A 171 9.31 -17.39 18.09
CA ALA A 171 8.30 -16.91 17.16
C ALA A 171 8.81 -16.93 15.72
N ASP A 172 8.07 -17.57 14.82
CA ASP A 172 8.42 -17.71 13.39
C ASP A 172 7.17 -18.00 12.56
N VAL A 173 7.27 -17.94 11.24
CA VAL A 173 6.22 -18.41 10.34
C VAL A 173 6.00 -19.92 10.52
N TRP A 174 4.74 -20.35 10.39
CA TRP A 174 4.29 -21.69 10.77
C TRP A 174 5.02 -22.82 10.01
N GLU A 175 5.47 -22.58 8.78
CA GLU A 175 6.20 -23.56 7.97
C GLU A 175 7.56 -23.91 8.57
N PHE A 176 8.27 -22.94 9.16
CA PHE A 176 9.57 -23.17 9.77
C PHE A 176 9.45 -23.96 11.07
N TRP A 177 8.34 -23.80 11.79
CA TRP A 177 7.97 -24.70 12.88
C TRP A 177 7.76 -26.13 12.39
N LEU A 178 6.96 -26.33 11.34
CA LEU A 178 6.68 -27.68 10.81
C LEU A 178 7.92 -28.37 10.22
N ARG A 179 8.90 -27.61 9.72
CA ARG A 179 10.18 -28.14 9.24
C ARG A 179 11.14 -28.50 10.38
N ASN A 180 11.00 -27.88 11.55
CA ASN A 180 11.91 -28.02 12.69
C ASN A 180 11.16 -28.45 13.97
N ARG A 181 10.35 -29.51 13.88
CA ARG A 181 9.39 -29.88 14.93
C ARG A 181 10.03 -30.14 16.31
N ASP A 182 11.27 -30.60 16.34
CA ASP A 182 12.00 -30.88 17.58
C ASP A 182 12.27 -29.64 18.43
N LEU A 183 12.19 -28.43 17.85
CA LEU A 183 12.27 -27.17 18.60
C LEU A 183 11.16 -27.04 19.65
N ALA A 184 10.01 -27.69 19.43
CA ALA A 184 8.91 -27.68 20.40
C ALA A 184 9.32 -28.24 21.77
N ASN A 185 10.36 -29.08 21.82
CA ASN A 185 10.90 -29.62 23.07
C ASN A 185 11.69 -28.59 23.89
N ALA A 186 12.19 -27.52 23.27
CA ALA A 186 12.94 -26.46 23.95
C ALA A 186 12.03 -25.38 24.56
N VAL A 187 10.87 -25.14 23.97
CA VAL A 187 9.93 -24.07 24.36
C VAL A 187 8.83 -24.54 25.31
N ASP A 188 8.23 -23.62 26.06
CA ASP A 188 7.04 -23.87 26.89
C ASP A 188 5.76 -23.93 26.04
N PHE A 189 5.65 -23.04 25.06
CA PHE A 189 4.54 -22.98 24.10
C PHE A 189 5.09 -22.59 22.72
N VAL A 190 4.30 -22.83 21.68
CA VAL A 190 4.64 -22.52 20.29
C VAL A 190 4.03 -21.17 19.91
N THR A 191 4.78 -20.32 19.20
CA THR A 191 4.29 -19.04 18.70
C THR A 191 4.50 -18.96 17.20
N VAL A 192 3.40 -18.85 16.44
CA VAL A 192 3.44 -18.84 14.96
C VAL A 192 2.98 -17.52 14.38
N HIS A 193 3.61 -17.08 13.30
CA HIS A 193 3.17 -15.95 12.50
C HIS A 193 2.33 -16.47 11.33
N VAL A 194 1.17 -15.85 11.12
CA VAL A 194 0.29 -16.11 10.00
C VAL A 194 -0.19 -14.76 9.47
N LEU A 195 0.42 -14.32 8.37
CA LEU A 195 0.18 -13.02 7.74
C LEU A 195 -0.34 -13.26 6.32
N PRO A 196 -1.67 -13.42 6.14
CA PRO A 196 -2.20 -13.94 4.89
C PRO A 196 -1.90 -13.06 3.67
N TYR A 197 -1.64 -11.76 3.86
CA TYR A 197 -1.15 -10.88 2.80
C TYR A 197 0.29 -11.18 2.34
N TRP A 198 1.16 -11.61 3.26
CA TRP A 198 2.59 -11.83 3.02
C TRP A 198 2.97 -13.24 2.61
N GLU A 199 2.06 -14.21 2.75
CA GLU A 199 2.28 -15.57 2.29
C GLU A 199 2.65 -15.62 0.79
N ASP A 200 3.32 -16.71 0.42
CA ASP A 200 3.74 -16.95 -0.97
C ASP A 200 2.53 -16.95 -1.92
N PHE A 201 1.39 -17.46 -1.43
CA PHE A 201 0.07 -17.38 -2.06
C PHE A 201 -0.86 -16.52 -1.19
N PRO A 202 -0.99 -15.21 -1.48
CA PRO A 202 -1.75 -14.30 -0.66
C PRO A 202 -3.24 -14.66 -0.58
N ILE A 203 -3.78 -14.67 0.63
CA ILE A 203 -5.18 -15.00 0.87
C ILE A 203 -6.02 -13.74 0.88
N SER A 204 -7.19 -13.79 0.25
CA SER A 204 -8.12 -12.66 0.23
C SER A 204 -8.53 -12.24 1.64
N ALA A 205 -8.86 -10.95 1.83
CA ALA A 205 -9.36 -10.49 3.13
C ALA A 205 -10.65 -11.23 3.55
N ARG A 206 -11.42 -11.80 2.62
CA ARG A 206 -12.63 -12.60 2.93
C ARG A 206 -12.30 -13.92 3.61
N ASP A 207 -11.19 -14.53 3.22
CA ASP A 207 -10.83 -15.88 3.64
C ASP A 207 -9.73 -15.88 4.72
N ALA A 208 -9.13 -14.71 4.98
CA ALA A 208 -8.01 -14.52 5.89
C ALA A 208 -8.24 -15.14 7.29
N ALA A 209 -9.38 -14.87 7.92
CA ALA A 209 -9.65 -15.39 9.28
C ALA A 209 -9.80 -16.92 9.31
N THR A 210 -10.52 -17.48 8.34
CA THR A 210 -10.67 -18.93 8.18
C THR A 210 -9.32 -19.60 7.94
N HIS A 211 -8.47 -18.97 7.12
CA HIS A 211 -7.11 -19.45 6.84
C HIS A 211 -6.24 -19.43 8.10
N VAL A 212 -6.23 -18.32 8.86
CA VAL A 212 -5.49 -18.23 10.13
C VAL A 212 -5.91 -19.33 11.10
N ASP A 213 -7.21 -19.58 11.26
CA ASP A 213 -7.71 -20.66 12.12
C ASP A 213 -7.30 -22.06 11.60
N ALA A 214 -7.38 -22.29 10.28
CA ALA A 214 -6.97 -23.55 9.66
C ALA A 214 -5.49 -23.85 9.87
N ILE A 215 -4.61 -22.86 9.65
CA ILE A 215 -3.17 -22.98 9.91
C ILE A 215 -2.91 -23.24 11.40
N ARG A 216 -3.59 -22.51 12.30
CA ARG A 216 -3.47 -22.73 13.74
C ARG A 216 -3.81 -24.17 14.12
N ARG A 217 -4.93 -24.72 13.63
CA ARG A 217 -5.33 -26.11 13.90
C ARG A 217 -4.30 -27.11 13.39
N ARG A 218 -3.78 -26.90 12.18
CA ARG A 218 -2.69 -27.73 11.62
C ARG A 218 -1.44 -27.72 12.49
N VAL A 219 -1.07 -26.56 13.04
CA VAL A 219 0.08 -26.44 13.95
C VAL A 219 -0.20 -27.18 15.27
N VAL A 220 -1.40 -27.06 15.84
CA VAL A 220 -1.79 -27.79 17.06
C VAL A 220 -1.70 -29.31 16.86
N GLU A 221 -2.19 -29.82 15.74
CA GLU A 221 -2.08 -31.24 15.39
C GLU A 221 -0.62 -31.70 15.28
N ALA A 222 0.27 -30.83 14.78
CA ALA A 222 1.70 -31.12 14.66
C ALA A 222 2.45 -31.06 16.02
N PHE A 223 1.91 -30.36 17.02
CA PHE A 223 2.53 -30.16 18.34
C PHE A 223 1.58 -30.53 19.49
N PRO A 224 1.20 -31.82 19.62
CA PRO A 224 0.25 -32.25 20.63
C PRO A 224 0.76 -31.92 22.04
N GLY A 225 -0.14 -31.39 22.89
CA GLY A 225 0.18 -31.01 24.27
C GLY A 225 0.91 -29.68 24.43
N LYS A 226 1.26 -28.98 23.35
CA LYS A 226 1.79 -27.61 23.39
C LYS A 226 0.68 -26.62 23.11
N GLU A 227 0.63 -25.56 23.91
CA GLU A 227 -0.20 -24.41 23.56
C GLU A 227 0.39 -23.74 22.29
N VAL A 228 -0.49 -23.32 21.37
CA VAL A 228 -0.13 -22.59 20.15
C VAL A 228 -0.75 -21.21 20.21
N MET A 229 0.10 -20.19 20.27
CA MET A 229 -0.27 -18.79 20.18
C MET A 229 -0.02 -18.25 18.76
N ILE A 230 -0.94 -17.43 18.25
CA ILE A 230 -0.67 -16.62 17.07
C ILE A 230 0.17 -15.42 17.51
N GLY A 231 1.45 -15.45 17.16
CA GLY A 231 2.43 -14.42 17.48
C GLY A 231 2.29 -13.17 16.63
N GLU A 232 1.89 -13.32 15.37
CA GLU A 232 1.59 -12.21 14.47
C GLU A 232 0.49 -12.60 13.51
N THR A 233 -0.50 -11.72 13.42
CA THR A 233 -1.48 -11.70 12.35
C THR A 233 -2.05 -10.29 12.24
N GLY A 234 -2.43 -9.88 11.05
CA GLY A 234 -2.84 -8.52 10.77
C GLY A 234 -3.18 -8.33 9.30
N TRP A 235 -3.42 -7.07 8.91
CA TRP A 235 -3.72 -6.73 7.53
C TRP A 235 -3.27 -5.30 7.22
N PRO A 236 -2.64 -5.01 6.07
CA PRO A 236 -2.26 -3.65 5.73
C PRO A 236 -3.48 -2.80 5.32
N SER A 237 -3.51 -1.53 5.74
CA SER A 237 -4.59 -0.61 5.38
C SER A 237 -4.35 0.15 4.06
N GLN A 238 -3.16 0.07 3.47
CA GLN A 238 -2.77 0.80 2.27
C GLN A 238 -1.75 0.00 1.45
N GLY A 239 -1.62 0.31 0.16
CA GLY A 239 -0.66 -0.28 -0.77
C GLY A 239 -1.28 -1.23 -1.79
N ARG A 240 -0.45 -1.83 -2.64
CA ARG A 240 -0.89 -2.68 -3.75
C ARG A 240 -1.63 -3.95 -3.33
N MET A 241 -2.61 -4.32 -4.14
CA MET A 241 -3.21 -5.64 -4.16
C MET A 241 -2.20 -6.69 -4.63
N ARG A 242 -2.16 -7.84 -3.95
CA ARG A 242 -1.46 -9.05 -4.40
C ARG A 242 -2.48 -10.15 -4.58
N GLU A 243 -2.64 -10.65 -5.79
CA GLU A 243 -3.69 -11.62 -6.12
C GLU A 243 -5.06 -11.16 -5.59
N GLY A 244 -5.73 -11.92 -4.71
CA GLY A 244 -6.99 -11.55 -4.07
C GLY A 244 -6.86 -10.69 -2.80
N ALA A 245 -5.65 -10.45 -2.32
CA ALA A 245 -5.37 -9.74 -1.07
C ALA A 245 -5.26 -8.22 -1.30
N LEU A 246 -6.38 -7.51 -1.12
CA LEU A 246 -6.47 -6.04 -1.27
C LEU A 246 -6.28 -5.32 0.08
N PRO A 247 -5.21 -4.54 0.26
CA PRO A 247 -5.07 -3.62 1.39
C PRO A 247 -6.13 -2.51 1.35
N SER A 248 -6.79 -2.26 2.48
CA SER A 248 -7.68 -1.11 2.65
C SER A 248 -8.05 -0.92 4.13
N PRO A 249 -8.46 0.28 4.57
CA PRO A 249 -8.95 0.48 5.94
C PRO A 249 -10.11 -0.44 6.31
N ALA A 250 -11.07 -0.64 5.39
CA ALA A 250 -12.21 -1.53 5.63
C ALA A 250 -11.78 -3.01 5.72
N ASN A 251 -10.85 -3.47 4.89
CA ASN A 251 -10.34 -4.84 4.98
C ASN A 251 -9.48 -5.05 6.24
N LEU A 252 -8.70 -4.05 6.67
CA LEU A 252 -8.01 -4.08 7.96
C LEU A 252 -9.01 -4.34 9.09
N ALA A 253 -10.03 -3.49 9.21
CA ALA A 253 -11.04 -3.62 10.28
C ALA A 253 -11.76 -4.98 10.24
N ARG A 254 -12.12 -5.44 9.04
CA ARG A 254 -12.83 -6.70 8.82
C ARG A 254 -11.99 -7.93 9.18
N VAL A 255 -10.76 -8.01 8.68
CA VAL A 255 -9.87 -9.16 8.96
C VAL A 255 -9.58 -9.25 10.45
N LEU A 256 -9.28 -8.12 11.10
CA LEU A 256 -9.06 -8.10 12.53
C LEU A 256 -10.30 -8.56 13.30
N HIS A 257 -11.48 -8.05 12.97
CA HIS A 257 -12.73 -8.49 13.60
C HIS A 257 -12.93 -10.02 13.49
N GLU A 258 -12.82 -10.55 12.27
CA GLU A 258 -13.10 -11.96 11.97
C GLU A 258 -12.06 -12.88 12.64
N VAL A 259 -10.77 -12.54 12.60
CA VAL A 259 -9.71 -13.28 13.29
C VAL A 259 -9.96 -13.30 14.80
N LEU A 260 -10.32 -12.16 15.39
CA LEU A 260 -10.56 -12.04 16.83
C LEU A 260 -11.82 -12.81 17.27
N THR A 261 -12.84 -12.88 16.41
CA THR A 261 -14.02 -13.71 16.64
C THR A 261 -13.66 -15.19 16.63
N GLN A 262 -12.88 -15.64 15.63
CA GLN A 262 -12.42 -17.03 15.57
C GLN A 262 -11.54 -17.39 16.77
N ALA A 263 -10.63 -16.49 17.16
CA ALA A 263 -9.78 -16.67 18.33
C ALA A 263 -10.57 -16.84 19.63
N LYS A 264 -11.64 -16.06 19.80
CA LYS A 264 -12.53 -16.17 20.96
C LYS A 264 -13.28 -17.50 20.97
N HIS A 265 -13.85 -17.92 19.84
CA HIS A 265 -14.53 -19.22 19.73
C HIS A 265 -13.59 -20.40 19.93
N GLY A 266 -12.38 -20.32 19.37
CA GLY A 266 -11.34 -21.36 19.49
C GLY A 266 -10.53 -21.29 20.79
N ASN A 267 -10.79 -20.30 21.65
CA ASN A 267 -10.09 -20.01 22.89
C ASN A 267 -8.55 -20.07 22.76
N TYR A 268 -8.00 -19.31 21.81
CA TYR A 268 -6.55 -19.21 21.61
C TYR A 268 -6.04 -17.77 21.63
N ARG A 269 -4.78 -17.62 22.02
CA ARG A 269 -4.12 -16.32 22.15
C ARG A 269 -3.71 -15.77 20.79
N VAL A 270 -3.98 -14.48 20.57
CA VAL A 270 -3.58 -13.74 19.36
C VAL A 270 -2.88 -12.44 19.74
N ASN A 271 -1.69 -12.24 19.17
CA ASN A 271 -1.00 -10.96 19.15
C ASN A 271 -1.13 -10.32 17.76
N LEU A 272 -1.78 -9.16 17.72
CA LEU A 272 -2.01 -8.42 16.47
C LEU A 272 -0.76 -7.63 16.06
N ILE A 273 -0.40 -7.70 14.78
CA ILE A 273 0.57 -6.81 14.16
C ILE A 273 -0.20 -5.69 13.42
N GLU A 274 -0.16 -4.44 13.87
CA GLU A 274 0.55 -3.92 15.05
C GLU A 274 -0.13 -2.70 15.68
N ALA A 275 0.41 -2.22 16.81
CA ALA A 275 -0.08 -1.03 17.48
C ALA A 275 -0.09 0.20 16.55
N PHE A 276 1.05 0.56 15.96
CA PHE A 276 1.23 1.81 15.22
C PHE A 276 1.78 1.54 13.83
N ASP A 277 1.37 2.36 12.86
CA ASP A 277 2.02 2.39 11.55
C ASP A 277 3.52 2.68 11.70
N GLN A 278 4.33 1.98 10.90
CA GLN A 278 5.79 2.03 10.97
C GLN A 278 6.40 2.45 9.63
N PRO A 279 6.52 3.76 9.33
CA PRO A 279 6.94 4.26 8.02
C PRO A 279 8.30 3.73 7.55
N TRP A 280 9.21 3.42 8.48
CA TRP A 280 10.54 2.90 8.14
C TRP A 280 10.48 1.54 7.44
N LYS A 281 9.46 0.72 7.69
CA LYS A 281 9.26 -0.58 7.01
C LYS A 281 9.07 -0.41 5.51
N ARG A 282 8.66 0.77 5.04
CA ARG A 282 8.47 1.04 3.61
C ARG A 282 9.74 0.88 2.78
N VAL A 283 10.90 1.05 3.41
CA VAL A 283 12.21 0.83 2.77
C VAL A 283 12.44 -0.66 2.45
N LEU A 284 11.87 -1.56 3.25
CA LEU A 284 12.05 -3.01 3.13
C LEU A 284 10.89 -3.71 2.42
N GLU A 285 9.68 -3.16 2.59
CA GLU A 285 8.42 -3.83 2.27
C GLU A 285 7.52 -3.03 1.32
N GLY A 286 8.00 -1.90 0.80
CA GLY A 286 7.19 -0.98 -0.01
C GLY A 286 6.05 -0.34 0.79
N THR A 287 5.07 0.22 0.09
CA THR A 287 3.98 0.99 0.72
C THR A 287 3.29 0.23 1.85
N VAL A 288 2.95 -1.04 1.64
CA VAL A 288 2.24 -1.88 2.60
C VAL A 288 2.94 -2.01 3.95
N GLY A 289 4.28 -2.08 3.98
CA GLY A 289 5.04 -2.27 5.21
C GLY A 289 4.80 -1.16 6.23
N GLY A 290 4.51 0.05 5.76
CA GLY A 290 4.24 1.20 6.61
C GLY A 290 2.86 1.23 7.26
N HIS A 291 1.95 0.31 6.90
CA HIS A 291 0.51 0.52 7.09
C HIS A 291 -0.26 -0.60 7.82
N TRP A 292 0.40 -1.33 8.72
CA TRP A 292 -0.19 -2.43 9.51
C TRP A 292 -0.81 -2.00 10.85
N GLY A 293 -0.62 -0.74 11.26
CA GLY A 293 -1.02 -0.24 12.56
C GLY A 293 -2.53 -0.14 12.76
N LEU A 294 -2.99 -0.40 13.99
CA LEU A 294 -4.32 0.00 14.49
C LEU A 294 -4.44 1.53 14.57
N TYR A 295 -3.32 2.20 14.85
CA TYR A 295 -3.18 3.65 14.93
C TYR A 295 -2.22 4.16 13.86
N ASP A 296 -2.40 5.41 13.42
CA ASP A 296 -1.44 6.05 12.52
C ASP A 296 -0.12 6.44 13.23
N ASP A 297 0.96 6.54 12.44
CA ASP A 297 2.31 6.84 12.92
C ASP A 297 2.40 8.19 13.63
N ARG A 298 1.79 9.25 13.08
CA ARG A 298 2.08 10.64 13.45
C ARG A 298 1.18 11.14 14.57
N THR A 299 -0.12 10.96 14.41
CA THR A 299 -1.13 11.49 15.32
C THR A 299 -1.60 10.47 16.34
N ARG A 300 -1.17 9.20 16.20
CA ARG A 300 -1.59 8.06 17.05
C ARG A 300 -3.12 7.98 17.18
N ARG A 301 -3.85 8.37 16.13
CA ARG A 301 -5.30 8.25 16.01
C ARG A 301 -5.65 6.87 15.49
N ALA A 302 -6.72 6.29 16.04
CA ALA A 302 -7.20 4.99 15.59
C ALA A 302 -7.65 5.11 14.13
N LYS A 303 -7.29 4.12 13.30
CA LYS A 303 -7.72 4.10 11.89
C LYS A 303 -9.19 3.76 11.72
N PHE A 304 -9.77 3.06 12.69
CA PHE A 304 -11.19 2.73 12.73
C PHE A 304 -11.66 2.56 14.18
N GLY A 305 -12.99 2.58 14.36
CA GLY A 305 -13.64 2.17 15.60
C GLY A 305 -14.54 0.96 15.33
N TRP A 306 -14.64 0.05 16.29
CA TRP A 306 -15.57 -1.08 16.20
C TRP A 306 -17.02 -0.60 16.09
N GLY A 307 -17.84 -1.28 15.28
CA GLY A 307 -19.23 -0.91 15.07
C GLY A 307 -19.45 0.40 14.31
N MET A 308 -18.39 1.11 13.93
CA MET A 308 -18.45 2.34 13.14
C MET A 308 -18.28 2.03 11.65
N GLY A 309 -18.84 2.87 10.79
CA GLY A 309 -18.57 2.83 9.36
C GLY A 309 -17.10 3.14 9.07
N VAL A 310 -16.47 2.37 8.18
CA VAL A 310 -15.08 2.58 7.76
C VAL A 310 -15.05 2.92 6.27
N SER A 311 -14.59 4.14 5.96
CA SER A 311 -14.37 4.57 4.59
C SER A 311 -12.93 4.25 4.16
N ASN A 312 -12.77 3.75 2.94
CA ASN A 312 -11.44 3.60 2.33
C ASN A 312 -10.84 4.95 1.90
N HIS A 313 -11.69 5.97 1.69
CA HIS A 313 -11.30 7.33 1.31
C HIS A 313 -11.98 8.35 2.24
N PRO A 314 -11.52 8.52 3.49
CA PRO A 314 -12.18 9.39 4.47
C PRO A 314 -12.24 10.87 4.03
N LEU A 315 -11.34 11.30 3.13
CA LEU A 315 -11.30 12.66 2.58
C LEU A 315 -11.99 12.78 1.20
N TRP A 316 -12.84 11.82 0.80
CA TRP A 316 -13.44 11.76 -0.53
C TRP A 316 -14.14 13.06 -0.96
N ARG A 317 -14.73 13.82 -0.03
CA ARG A 317 -15.40 15.11 -0.34
C ARG A 317 -14.43 16.13 -0.92
N TRP A 318 -13.22 16.21 -0.35
CA TRP A 318 -12.17 17.10 -0.86
C TRP A 318 -11.59 16.58 -2.18
N ARG A 319 -11.49 15.26 -2.33
CA ARG A 319 -11.08 14.63 -3.60
C ARG A 319 -12.08 14.92 -4.72
N ALA A 320 -13.38 14.82 -4.43
CA ALA A 320 -14.46 15.16 -5.33
C ALA A 320 -14.43 16.65 -5.71
N ALA A 321 -14.24 17.55 -4.74
CA ALA A 321 -14.13 18.98 -5.00
C ALA A 321 -12.96 19.30 -5.94
N GLY A 322 -11.77 18.72 -5.69
CA GLY A 322 -10.62 18.85 -6.59
C GLY A 322 -10.90 18.31 -7.99
N GLY A 323 -11.61 17.17 -8.08
CA GLY A 323 -12.04 16.58 -9.34
C GLY A 323 -13.01 17.45 -10.14
N VAL A 324 -14.01 18.04 -9.48
CA VAL A 324 -14.97 18.98 -10.08
C VAL A 324 -14.26 20.24 -10.58
N LEU A 325 -13.29 20.77 -9.81
CA LEU A 325 -12.47 21.91 -10.24
C LEU A 325 -11.67 21.59 -11.50
N LEU A 326 -11.02 20.42 -11.57
CA LEU A 326 -10.29 20.00 -12.77
C LEU A 326 -11.23 19.82 -13.97
N ALA A 327 -12.40 19.21 -13.77
CA ALA A 327 -13.41 19.11 -14.82
C ALA A 327 -13.79 20.50 -15.35
N GLY A 328 -14.00 21.47 -14.46
CA GLY A 328 -14.27 22.86 -14.83
C GLY A 328 -13.15 23.48 -15.66
N LEU A 329 -11.89 23.27 -15.26
CA LEU A 329 -10.71 23.74 -16.01
C LEU A 329 -10.63 23.13 -17.41
N VAL A 330 -10.96 21.85 -17.58
CA VAL A 330 -11.01 21.19 -18.89
C VAL A 330 -12.04 21.86 -19.81
N PHE A 331 -13.25 22.13 -19.30
CA PHE A 331 -14.28 22.87 -20.04
C PHE A 331 -13.84 24.30 -20.37
N LEU A 332 -13.19 25.00 -19.43
CA LEU A 332 -12.68 26.35 -19.65
C LEU A 332 -11.61 26.38 -20.75
N VAL A 333 -10.67 25.43 -20.74
CA VAL A 333 -9.65 25.29 -21.78
C VAL A 333 -10.29 25.01 -23.15
N ALA A 334 -11.28 24.13 -23.21
CA ALA A 334 -12.02 23.86 -24.45
C ALA A 334 -12.70 25.14 -25.00
N VAL A 335 -13.37 25.92 -24.15
CA VAL A 335 -13.99 27.20 -24.55
C VAL A 335 -12.96 28.23 -24.98
N ALA A 336 -11.89 28.41 -24.20
CA ALA A 336 -10.84 29.39 -24.49
C ALA A 336 -10.13 29.07 -25.81
N THR A 337 -9.89 27.79 -26.07
CA THR A 337 -9.28 27.30 -27.31
C THR A 337 -10.20 27.56 -28.51
N ALA A 338 -11.49 27.24 -28.41
CA ALA A 338 -12.45 27.55 -29.46
C ALA A 338 -12.53 29.05 -29.78
N ARG A 339 -12.54 29.90 -28.75
CA ARG A 339 -12.58 31.36 -28.92
C ARG A 339 -11.33 31.89 -29.60
N ARG A 340 -10.14 31.45 -29.17
CA ARG A 340 -8.85 31.85 -29.78
C ARG A 340 -8.73 31.39 -31.23
N GLY A 341 -9.26 30.20 -31.55
CA GLY A 341 -9.28 29.66 -32.91
C GLY A 341 -10.40 30.20 -33.81
N GLY A 342 -11.19 31.19 -33.37
CA GLY A 342 -12.27 31.78 -34.17
C GLY A 342 -13.49 30.85 -34.39
N LEU A 343 -13.58 29.72 -33.68
CA LEU A 343 -14.71 28.79 -33.79
C LEU A 343 -15.97 29.44 -33.18
N LYS A 344 -16.97 29.68 -34.03
CA LYS A 344 -18.27 30.23 -33.59
C LYS A 344 -19.00 29.27 -32.63
N ARG A 345 -18.89 27.95 -32.84
CA ARG A 345 -19.48 26.90 -32.00
C ARG A 345 -18.62 25.63 -32.05
N ILE A 346 -18.42 25.01 -30.89
CA ILE A 346 -17.83 23.66 -30.80
C ILE A 346 -18.92 22.65 -31.18
N PRO A 347 -18.65 21.68 -32.08
CA PRO A 347 -19.61 20.66 -32.47
C PRO A 347 -19.96 19.73 -31.30
N PHE A 348 -21.12 19.06 -31.37
CA PHE A 348 -21.59 18.16 -30.31
C PHE A 348 -20.56 17.07 -29.97
N GLY A 349 -19.90 16.47 -30.96
CA GLY A 349 -18.85 15.47 -30.74
C GLY A 349 -17.65 16.00 -29.95
N GLY A 350 -17.26 17.26 -30.16
CA GLY A 350 -16.19 17.91 -29.38
C GLY A 350 -16.60 18.15 -27.93
N TRP A 351 -17.86 18.53 -27.71
CA TRP A 351 -18.42 18.66 -26.36
C TRP A 351 -18.54 17.31 -25.64
N LEU A 352 -18.98 16.27 -26.34
CA LEU A 352 -19.07 14.93 -25.80
C LEU A 352 -17.69 14.41 -25.39
N GLY A 353 -16.68 14.52 -26.27
CA GLY A 353 -15.31 14.11 -25.96
C GLY A 353 -14.71 14.92 -24.79
N THR A 354 -14.96 16.23 -24.75
CA THR A 354 -14.53 17.09 -23.61
C THR A 354 -15.19 16.63 -22.30
N THR A 355 -16.47 16.26 -22.34
CA THR A 355 -17.21 15.77 -21.15
C THR A 355 -16.64 14.46 -20.64
N VAL A 356 -16.30 13.53 -21.53
CA VAL A 356 -15.68 12.25 -21.15
C VAL A 356 -14.29 12.48 -20.55
N ILE A 357 -13.45 13.31 -21.20
CA ILE A 357 -12.12 13.67 -20.69
C ILE A 357 -12.22 14.30 -19.29
N ALA A 358 -13.10 15.29 -19.13
CA ALA A 358 -13.30 16.01 -17.86
C ALA A 358 -13.78 15.07 -16.75
N THR A 359 -14.70 14.16 -17.05
CA THR A 359 -15.26 13.23 -16.06
C THR A 359 -14.23 12.22 -15.59
N ILE A 360 -13.48 11.61 -16.53
CA ILE A 360 -12.44 10.63 -16.18
C ILE A 360 -11.31 11.30 -15.39
N ALA A 361 -10.80 12.44 -15.86
CA ALA A 361 -9.75 13.18 -15.16
C ALA A 361 -10.21 13.64 -13.77
N GLY A 362 -11.43 14.17 -13.66
CA GLY A 362 -12.00 14.61 -12.39
C GLY A 362 -12.19 13.47 -11.38
N SER A 363 -12.62 12.30 -11.84
CA SER A 363 -12.76 11.11 -10.98
C SER A 363 -11.41 10.59 -10.48
N CYS A 364 -10.36 10.67 -11.30
CA CYS A 364 -9.07 10.06 -11.00
C CYS A 364 -8.06 10.99 -10.30
N VAL A 365 -8.11 12.31 -10.52
CA VAL A 365 -7.06 13.24 -10.01
C VAL A 365 -6.96 13.22 -8.48
N GLY A 366 -8.10 13.14 -7.79
CA GLY A 366 -8.12 13.10 -6.33
C GLY A 366 -7.45 11.85 -5.77
N TRP A 367 -7.65 10.70 -6.42
CA TRP A 367 -7.02 9.43 -6.07
C TRP A 367 -5.53 9.48 -6.43
N GLY A 368 -5.17 9.97 -7.61
CA GLY A 368 -3.77 10.16 -7.98
C GLY A 368 -2.99 11.04 -7.01
N ALA A 369 -3.60 12.10 -6.46
CA ALA A 369 -2.99 12.94 -5.44
C ALA A 369 -2.86 12.24 -4.07
N GLU A 370 -3.82 11.37 -3.72
CA GLU A 370 -3.75 10.53 -2.52
C GLU A 370 -2.65 9.47 -2.62
N SER A 371 -2.64 8.71 -3.73
CA SER A 371 -1.60 7.75 -4.09
C SER A 371 -0.21 8.38 -4.09
N MET A 372 -0.04 9.59 -4.63
CA MET A 372 1.25 10.28 -4.59
C MET A 372 1.79 10.42 -3.16
N VAL A 373 0.95 10.75 -2.18
CA VAL A 373 1.40 10.93 -0.79
C VAL A 373 1.70 9.60 -0.12
N ILE A 374 0.91 8.57 -0.42
CA ILE A 374 0.99 7.24 0.22
C ILE A 374 2.14 6.41 -0.37
N GLU A 375 2.29 6.42 -1.70
CA GLU A 375 3.20 5.52 -2.44
C GLU A 375 4.61 6.12 -2.59
N SER A 376 4.78 7.44 -2.49
CA SER A 376 6.08 8.08 -2.68
C SER A 376 7.02 7.84 -1.51
N LEU A 377 8.19 7.24 -1.79
CA LEU A 377 9.28 7.02 -0.85
C LEU A 377 10.60 7.54 -1.42
N GLY A 378 11.35 8.28 -0.61
CA GLY A 378 12.61 8.92 -1.02
C GLY A 378 12.45 9.93 -2.16
N VAL A 379 13.56 10.55 -2.57
CA VAL A 379 13.54 11.62 -3.60
C VAL A 379 13.00 11.10 -4.94
N GLY A 380 13.45 9.93 -5.38
CA GLY A 380 13.02 9.34 -6.66
C GLY A 380 11.53 9.00 -6.69
N GLY A 381 10.98 8.45 -5.59
CA GLY A 381 9.56 8.16 -5.48
C GLY A 381 8.70 9.42 -5.53
N TRP A 382 9.09 10.46 -4.79
CA TRP A 382 8.41 11.76 -4.82
C TRP A 382 8.47 12.44 -6.18
N LEU A 383 9.62 12.43 -6.85
CA LEU A 383 9.74 12.99 -8.20
C LEU A 383 8.81 12.28 -9.19
N ARG A 384 8.77 10.94 -9.15
CA ARG A 384 7.86 10.14 -9.99
C ARG A 384 6.39 10.43 -9.65
N GLY A 385 6.03 10.44 -8.37
CA GLY A 385 4.66 10.70 -7.91
C GLY A 385 4.18 12.08 -8.36
N ILE A 386 4.97 13.12 -8.12
CA ILE A 386 4.68 14.50 -8.56
C ILE A 386 4.54 14.57 -10.08
N ALA A 387 5.45 13.92 -10.83
CA ALA A 387 5.38 13.90 -12.28
C ALA A 387 4.09 13.21 -12.79
N LEU A 388 3.71 12.07 -12.22
CA LEU A 388 2.46 11.37 -12.57
C LEU A 388 1.23 12.21 -12.25
N THR A 389 1.16 12.84 -11.07
CA THR A 389 0.05 13.73 -10.71
C THR A 389 0.01 14.98 -11.61
N ALA A 390 1.16 15.54 -11.98
CA ALA A 390 1.22 16.66 -12.93
C ALA A 390 0.71 16.25 -14.32
N LEU A 391 1.06 15.05 -14.81
CA LEU A 391 0.53 14.52 -16.07
C LEU A 391 -0.97 14.24 -15.99
N ALA A 392 -1.47 13.72 -14.87
CA ALA A 392 -2.90 13.51 -14.64
C ALA A 392 -3.73 14.81 -14.75
N VAL A 393 -3.11 15.97 -14.50
CA VAL A 393 -3.73 17.30 -14.68
C VAL A 393 -3.47 17.85 -16.07
N ALA A 394 -2.23 17.80 -16.57
CA ALA A 394 -1.85 18.45 -17.83
C ALA A 394 -2.40 17.75 -19.07
N ALA A 395 -2.40 16.41 -19.09
CA ALA A 395 -2.87 15.61 -20.21
C ALA A 395 -4.34 15.89 -20.59
N PRO A 396 -5.33 15.87 -19.67
CA PRO A 396 -6.72 16.15 -20.04
C PRO A 396 -6.93 17.58 -20.53
N LEU A 397 -6.20 18.56 -19.99
CA LEU A 397 -6.26 19.96 -20.48
C LEU A 397 -5.74 20.08 -21.92
N ALA A 398 -4.58 19.48 -22.20
CA ALA A 398 -3.99 19.49 -23.53
C ALA A 398 -4.83 18.69 -24.54
N ALA A 399 -5.34 17.51 -24.14
CA ALA A 399 -6.19 16.69 -24.99
C ALA A 399 -7.51 17.38 -25.34
N ALA A 400 -8.13 18.10 -24.38
CA ALA A 400 -9.33 18.88 -24.67
C ALA A 400 -9.07 20.05 -25.62
N ALA A 401 -7.94 20.77 -25.46
CA ALA A 401 -7.53 21.81 -26.40
C ALA A 401 -7.32 21.24 -27.81
N ALA A 402 -6.57 20.15 -27.93
CA ALA A 402 -6.30 19.49 -29.21
C ALA A 402 -7.57 18.93 -29.86
N LEU A 403 -8.50 18.38 -29.07
CA LEU A 403 -9.78 17.88 -29.55
C LEU A 403 -10.61 18.99 -30.19
N VAL A 404 -10.70 20.15 -29.54
CA VAL A 404 -11.45 21.31 -30.05
C VAL A 404 -10.79 21.91 -31.29
N SER A 405 -9.46 21.95 -31.33
CA SER A 405 -8.71 22.44 -32.48
C SER A 405 -8.54 21.41 -33.60
N HIS A 406 -9.05 20.18 -33.44
CA HIS A 406 -8.84 19.05 -34.36
C HIS A 406 -7.35 18.80 -34.69
N VAL A 407 -6.47 19.01 -33.70
CA VAL A 407 -5.03 18.82 -33.84
C VAL A 407 -4.68 17.38 -33.48
N PRO A 408 -4.09 16.59 -34.40
CA PRO A 408 -3.66 15.23 -34.09
C PRO A 408 -2.43 15.23 -33.18
N ILE A 409 -2.19 14.09 -32.52
CA ILE A 409 -0.96 13.88 -31.75
C ILE A 409 0.21 13.76 -32.74
N PRO A 410 1.27 14.59 -32.61
CA PRO A 410 2.44 14.49 -33.46
C PRO A 410 3.33 13.30 -33.07
N THR A 411 4.17 12.83 -34.02
CA THR A 411 5.19 11.81 -33.75
C THR A 411 6.28 12.32 -32.82
N PHE A 412 6.93 11.41 -32.08
CA PHE A 412 8.03 11.74 -31.19
C PHE A 412 9.19 12.41 -31.96
N ALA A 413 9.46 11.93 -33.18
CA ALA A 413 10.46 12.53 -34.06
C ALA A 413 10.13 14.00 -34.39
N SER A 414 8.88 14.31 -34.75
CA SER A 414 8.47 15.69 -35.09
C SER A 414 8.41 16.63 -33.89
N VAL A 415 8.24 16.10 -32.67
CA VAL A 415 8.29 16.88 -31.43
C VAL A 415 9.74 17.23 -31.06
N LEU A 416 10.66 16.27 -31.23
CA LEU A 416 12.06 16.39 -30.84
C LEU A 416 12.97 16.99 -31.93
N SER A 417 12.46 17.20 -33.14
CA SER A 417 13.23 17.76 -34.25
C SER A 417 13.57 19.26 -34.06
N ARG A 418 14.60 19.71 -34.79
CA ARG A 418 15.02 21.13 -34.83
C ARG A 418 13.93 22.02 -35.45
N ALA A 419 13.96 23.31 -35.10
CA ALA A 419 12.86 24.27 -35.24
C ALA A 419 12.19 24.38 -36.63
N GLU A 420 12.87 24.02 -37.71
CA GLU A 420 12.35 24.13 -39.09
C GLU A 420 11.21 23.15 -39.42
N THR A 421 11.04 22.07 -38.64
CA THR A 421 9.95 21.09 -38.83
C THR A 421 8.93 21.07 -37.69
N ARG A 422 8.99 22.04 -36.76
CA ARG A 422 8.05 22.08 -35.63
C ARG A 422 6.65 22.46 -36.10
N PRO A 423 5.60 21.78 -35.62
CA PRO A 423 4.24 22.15 -35.97
C PRO A 423 3.95 23.61 -35.57
N HIS A 424 3.45 24.40 -36.52
CA HIS A 424 3.17 25.83 -36.35
C HIS A 424 2.08 26.15 -35.29
N VAL A 425 1.37 25.12 -34.79
CA VAL A 425 0.33 25.26 -33.76
C VAL A 425 0.90 24.85 -32.39
N PRO A 426 0.99 25.75 -31.39
CA PRO A 426 1.65 25.50 -30.11
C PRO A 426 1.01 24.38 -29.25
N ILE A 427 -0.22 23.97 -29.56
CA ILE A 427 -0.92 22.85 -28.90
C ILE A 427 -0.31 21.49 -29.30
N ALA A 428 0.08 21.31 -30.57
CA ALA A 428 0.64 20.05 -31.06
C ALA A 428 1.93 19.63 -30.32
N PRO A 429 2.99 20.47 -30.23
CA PRO A 429 4.22 20.08 -29.55
C PRO A 429 3.98 19.87 -28.04
N ALA A 430 3.06 20.61 -27.42
CA ALA A 430 2.69 20.40 -26.03
C ALA A 430 2.04 19.02 -25.81
N CYS A 431 1.08 18.63 -26.65
CA CYS A 431 0.48 17.29 -26.62
C CYS A 431 1.54 16.20 -26.85
N GLY A 432 2.40 16.38 -27.84
CA GLY A 432 3.49 15.45 -28.13
C GLY A 432 4.44 15.24 -26.95
N MET A 433 4.88 16.33 -26.31
CA MET A 433 5.73 16.25 -25.12
C MET A 433 5.05 15.55 -23.95
N LEU A 434 3.74 15.79 -23.74
CA LEU A 434 2.98 15.10 -22.69
C LEU A 434 2.83 13.60 -22.99
N VAL A 435 2.57 13.21 -24.24
CA VAL A 435 2.49 11.80 -24.62
C VAL A 435 3.85 11.12 -24.46
N ILE A 436 4.95 11.78 -24.80
CA ILE A 436 6.32 11.28 -24.53
C ILE A 436 6.51 11.06 -23.02
N ALA A 437 6.19 12.06 -22.19
CA ALA A 437 6.35 11.96 -20.74
C ALA A 437 5.49 10.83 -20.13
N VAL A 438 4.23 10.71 -20.55
CA VAL A 438 3.35 9.60 -20.16
C VAL A 438 3.94 8.26 -20.57
N THR A 439 4.47 8.17 -21.80
CA THR A 439 5.09 6.93 -22.32
C THR A 439 6.32 6.54 -21.52
N VAL A 440 7.22 7.47 -21.22
CA VAL A 440 8.43 7.21 -20.44
C VAL A 440 8.08 6.72 -19.03
N LEU A 441 7.19 7.41 -18.31
CA LEU A 441 6.82 7.01 -16.95
C LEU A 441 6.02 5.70 -16.92
N THR A 442 5.19 5.44 -17.93
CA THR A 442 4.46 4.18 -18.06
C THR A 442 5.42 3.03 -18.34
N LEU A 443 6.37 3.19 -19.27
CA LEU A 443 7.41 2.19 -19.54
C LEU A 443 8.28 1.91 -18.32
N GLN A 444 8.73 2.95 -17.61
CA GLN A 444 9.50 2.80 -16.38
C GLN A 444 8.73 1.98 -15.33
N THR A 445 7.42 2.24 -15.18
CA THR A 445 6.56 1.52 -14.24
C THR A 445 6.33 0.08 -14.69
N ALA A 446 6.00 -0.14 -15.96
CA ALA A 446 5.72 -1.45 -16.54
C ALA A 446 6.95 -2.36 -16.50
N LEU A 447 8.13 -1.86 -16.84
CA LEU A 447 9.38 -2.60 -16.73
C LEU A 447 9.73 -2.88 -15.26
N GLY A 448 9.53 -1.90 -14.36
CA GLY A 448 9.71 -2.11 -12.92
C GLY A 448 8.85 -3.24 -12.37
N LEU A 449 7.57 -3.30 -12.78
CA LEU A 449 6.65 -4.37 -12.40
C LEU A 449 6.97 -5.70 -13.10
N ALA A 450 7.54 -5.68 -14.30
CA ALA A 450 7.94 -6.91 -14.99
C ALA A 450 9.20 -7.55 -14.40
N PHE A 451 10.16 -6.77 -13.89
CA PHE A 451 11.43 -7.30 -13.38
C PHE A 451 11.51 -7.38 -11.85
N ASP A 452 10.80 -6.50 -11.13
CA ASP A 452 10.86 -6.39 -9.66
C ASP A 452 9.51 -5.91 -9.08
N PRO A 453 8.45 -6.75 -9.16
CA PRO A 453 7.09 -6.34 -8.78
C PRO A 453 6.84 -6.27 -7.29
N ARG A 454 7.62 -6.97 -6.46
CA ARG A 454 7.22 -7.36 -5.09
C ARG A 454 6.70 -6.17 -4.26
N TYR A 455 7.39 -5.04 -4.32
CA TYR A 455 7.16 -3.86 -3.48
C TYR A 455 6.71 -2.61 -4.24
N ARG A 456 6.25 -2.74 -5.50
CA ARG A 456 5.88 -1.60 -6.36
C ARG A 456 4.37 -1.49 -6.55
N ASP A 457 3.83 -0.31 -6.31
CA ASP A 457 2.41 -0.02 -6.51
C ASP A 457 2.04 0.23 -7.99
N PHE A 458 0.76 0.07 -8.31
CA PHE A 458 0.17 0.40 -9.62
C PHE A 458 -0.38 1.84 -9.59
N PRO A 459 0.19 2.80 -10.35
CA PRO A 459 -0.25 4.20 -10.35
C PRO A 459 -1.50 4.42 -11.22
N ASP A 460 -2.51 3.56 -11.04
CA ASP A 460 -3.66 3.42 -11.94
C ASP A 460 -4.45 4.70 -12.12
N ALA A 461 -4.75 5.41 -11.03
CA ALA A 461 -5.55 6.62 -11.10
C ALA A 461 -4.85 7.74 -11.91
N ALA A 462 -3.57 8.00 -11.62
CA ALA A 462 -2.82 9.04 -12.32
C ALA A 462 -2.63 8.69 -13.81
N LEU A 463 -2.32 7.42 -14.12
CA LEU A 463 -2.18 6.97 -15.49
C LEU A 463 -3.51 6.93 -16.25
N THR A 464 -4.62 6.61 -15.60
CA THR A 464 -5.96 6.68 -16.22
C THR A 464 -6.27 8.10 -16.67
N ALA A 465 -6.06 9.08 -15.77
CA ALA A 465 -6.25 10.49 -16.09
C ALA A 465 -5.29 10.99 -17.18
N ALA A 466 -4.12 10.39 -17.33
CA ALA A 466 -3.12 10.80 -18.31
C ALA A 466 -3.27 10.13 -19.68
N ILE A 467 -3.58 8.83 -19.73
CA ILE A 467 -3.61 8.01 -20.96
C ILE A 467 -4.94 8.12 -21.68
N VAL A 468 -6.06 8.01 -20.95
CA VAL A 468 -7.40 7.93 -21.57
C VAL A 468 -7.74 9.18 -22.39
N PRO A 469 -7.40 10.42 -21.99
CA PRO A 469 -7.65 11.59 -22.82
C PRO A 469 -6.95 11.52 -24.19
N PHE A 470 -5.71 11.03 -24.24
CA PHE A 470 -4.98 10.88 -25.50
C PHE A 470 -5.48 9.69 -26.34
N LEU A 471 -5.94 8.61 -25.71
CA LEU A 471 -6.63 7.53 -26.42
C LEU A 471 -7.88 8.07 -27.12
N LEU A 472 -8.72 8.83 -26.41
CA LEU A 472 -9.92 9.45 -26.96
C LEU A 472 -9.59 10.42 -28.09
N LEU A 473 -8.57 11.28 -27.89
CA LEU A 473 -8.10 12.19 -28.92
C LEU A 473 -7.68 11.43 -30.19
N SER A 474 -6.90 10.36 -30.05
CA SER A 474 -6.42 9.53 -31.18
C SER A 474 -7.54 8.75 -31.88
N ALA A 475 -8.70 8.59 -31.23
CA ALA A 475 -9.87 7.92 -31.78
C ALA A 475 -10.80 8.86 -32.54
N ILE A 476 -10.93 10.11 -32.07
CA ILE A 476 -11.86 11.09 -32.63
C ILE A 476 -11.18 11.93 -33.73
N VAL A 477 -9.94 12.37 -33.49
CA VAL A 477 -9.22 13.21 -34.46
C VAL A 477 -8.62 12.32 -35.54
N ARG A 478 -8.81 12.72 -36.81
CA ARG A 478 -8.34 11.96 -37.96
C ARG A 478 -6.82 11.81 -37.91
N ARG A 479 -6.34 10.58 -38.12
CA ARG A 479 -4.91 10.26 -38.12
C ARG A 479 -4.21 10.92 -39.31
N GLY A 480 -2.92 11.24 -39.14
CA GLY A 480 -2.05 11.55 -40.27
C GLY A 480 -1.97 10.38 -41.25
N SER A 481 -1.63 10.66 -42.50
CA SER A 481 -1.45 9.66 -43.55
C SER A 481 -0.01 9.14 -43.67
N GLY A 482 0.93 9.68 -42.88
CA GLY A 482 2.35 9.32 -42.92
C GLY A 482 2.69 7.98 -42.27
N ALA A 483 3.99 7.70 -42.20
CA ALA A 483 4.55 6.48 -41.62
C ALA A 483 4.35 6.43 -40.10
N HIS A 484 4.49 5.23 -39.53
CA HIS A 484 4.54 5.05 -38.07
C HIS A 484 5.95 5.40 -37.58
N GLY A 485 6.03 6.13 -36.48
CA GLY A 485 7.31 6.39 -35.82
C GLY A 485 7.91 5.11 -35.22
N ALA A 486 9.23 4.95 -35.35
CA ALA A 486 9.95 3.79 -34.85
C ALA A 486 9.92 3.72 -33.31
N ALA A 487 10.08 4.86 -32.64
CA ALA A 487 10.09 4.96 -31.18
C ALA A 487 8.72 4.56 -30.58
N GLU A 488 7.64 5.03 -31.18
CA GLU A 488 6.26 4.71 -30.81
C GLU A 488 5.96 3.23 -31.02
N THR A 489 6.46 2.65 -32.12
CA THR A 489 6.28 1.22 -32.42
C THR A 489 7.04 0.35 -31.41
N LEU A 490 8.28 0.70 -31.08
CA LEU A 490 9.06 0.00 -30.07
C LEU A 490 8.42 0.13 -28.68
N ALA A 491 8.04 1.34 -28.27
CA ALA A 491 7.38 1.57 -26.99
C ALA A 491 6.06 0.77 -26.89
N ALA A 492 5.23 0.78 -27.93
CA ALA A 492 4.01 -0.02 -27.98
C ALA A 492 4.31 -1.52 -27.84
N ALA A 493 5.33 -2.05 -28.53
CA ALA A 493 5.70 -3.46 -28.42
C ALA A 493 6.14 -3.84 -27.00
N VAL A 494 6.96 -3.00 -26.35
CA VAL A 494 7.38 -3.23 -24.95
C VAL A 494 6.19 -3.19 -24.00
N LEU A 495 5.28 -2.21 -24.14
CA LEU A 495 4.06 -2.13 -23.32
C LEU A 495 3.19 -3.38 -23.46
N LEU A 496 3.02 -3.91 -24.68
CA LEU A 496 2.26 -5.15 -24.93
C LEU A 496 2.91 -6.37 -24.27
N LEU A 497 4.24 -6.49 -24.37
CA LEU A 497 5.00 -7.58 -23.74
C LEU A 497 4.90 -7.51 -22.21
N CYS A 498 5.07 -6.32 -21.64
CA CYS A 498 4.90 -6.10 -20.20
C CYS A 498 3.46 -6.43 -19.76
N ALA A 499 2.44 -6.02 -20.51
CA ALA A 499 1.05 -6.34 -20.17
C ALA A 499 0.81 -7.86 -20.14
N GLY A 500 1.30 -8.59 -21.14
CA GLY A 500 1.19 -10.06 -21.16
C GLY A 500 1.88 -10.72 -19.97
N TYR A 501 3.10 -10.28 -19.64
CA TYR A 501 3.84 -10.80 -18.49
C TYR A 501 3.18 -10.47 -17.15
N ILE A 502 2.75 -9.23 -16.95
CA ILE A 502 2.15 -8.76 -15.69
C ILE A 502 0.83 -9.48 -15.41
N VAL A 503 -0.03 -9.68 -16.43
CA VAL A 503 -1.26 -10.49 -16.26
C VAL A 503 -0.94 -11.92 -15.85
N PHE A 504 0.06 -12.54 -16.47
CA PHE A 504 0.50 -13.89 -16.12
C PHE A 504 1.03 -13.97 -14.69
N ASN A 505 1.85 -13.00 -14.27
CA ASN A 505 2.51 -13.00 -12.97
C ASN A 505 1.57 -12.62 -11.81
N GLU A 506 0.67 -11.66 -11.99
CA GLU A 506 -0.22 -11.15 -10.93
C GLU A 506 -1.58 -11.87 -10.88
N GLY A 507 -1.94 -12.59 -11.94
CA GLY A 507 -3.19 -13.35 -12.04
C GLY A 507 -4.45 -12.48 -12.22
N PHE A 508 -5.58 -13.15 -12.43
CA PHE A 508 -6.86 -12.50 -12.75
C PHE A 508 -7.65 -12.03 -11.54
N ALA A 509 -7.26 -12.43 -10.32
CA ALA A 509 -7.89 -11.94 -9.09
C ALA A 509 -7.50 -10.48 -8.79
N ASN A 510 -6.33 -10.04 -9.29
CA ASN A 510 -5.78 -8.72 -9.03
C ASN A 510 -6.34 -7.68 -10.00
N TRP A 511 -7.43 -7.01 -9.63
CA TRP A 511 -8.07 -6.03 -10.50
C TRP A 511 -7.19 -4.80 -10.78
N GLN A 512 -6.31 -4.40 -9.84
CA GLN A 512 -5.38 -3.28 -10.04
C GLN A 512 -4.41 -3.61 -11.18
N SER A 513 -3.80 -4.79 -11.14
CA SER A 513 -2.93 -5.29 -12.20
C SER A 513 -3.64 -5.35 -13.57
N LEU A 514 -4.87 -5.88 -13.60
CA LEU A 514 -5.65 -5.96 -14.84
C LEU A 514 -5.98 -4.57 -15.41
N TRP A 515 -6.32 -3.60 -14.55
CA TRP A 515 -6.58 -2.22 -14.97
C TRP A 515 -5.29 -1.56 -15.49
N PHE A 516 -4.17 -1.72 -14.78
CA PHE A 516 -2.87 -1.26 -15.23
C PHE A 516 -2.52 -1.81 -16.62
N CYS A 517 -2.72 -3.12 -16.83
CA CYS A 517 -2.48 -3.76 -18.12
C CYS A 517 -3.41 -3.20 -19.21
N ALA A 518 -4.67 -2.94 -18.91
CA ALA A 518 -5.59 -2.27 -19.83
C ALA A 518 -5.08 -0.86 -20.22
N LEU A 519 -4.46 -0.13 -19.28
CA LEU A 519 -3.82 1.16 -19.56
C LEU A 519 -2.58 1.00 -20.45
N LEU A 520 -1.77 -0.05 -20.27
CA LEU A 520 -0.65 -0.36 -21.17
C LEU A 520 -1.13 -0.61 -22.60
N LEU A 521 -2.20 -1.42 -22.75
CA LEU A 521 -2.83 -1.68 -24.05
C LEU A 521 -3.38 -0.38 -24.66
N ALA A 522 -4.07 0.44 -23.87
CA ALA A 522 -4.62 1.73 -24.30
C ALA A 522 -3.53 2.67 -24.80
N LEU A 523 -2.40 2.75 -24.09
CA LEU A 523 -1.27 3.57 -24.51
C LEU A 523 -0.60 3.00 -25.76
N ALA A 524 -0.40 1.68 -25.85
CA ALA A 524 0.14 1.02 -27.04
C ALA A 524 -0.74 1.29 -28.29
N VAL A 525 -2.07 1.22 -28.14
CA VAL A 525 -3.01 1.58 -29.21
C VAL A 525 -2.88 3.06 -29.57
N THR A 526 -2.79 3.95 -28.58
CA THR A 526 -2.61 5.38 -28.81
C THR A 526 -1.34 5.65 -29.63
N LEU A 527 -0.21 5.05 -29.24
CA LEU A 527 1.08 5.19 -29.93
C LEU A 527 1.05 4.65 -31.35
N ARG A 528 0.40 3.50 -31.60
CA ARG A 528 0.25 2.94 -32.96
C ARG A 528 -0.65 3.76 -33.86
N ARG A 529 -1.44 4.69 -33.31
CA ARG A 529 -2.28 5.62 -34.08
C ARG A 529 -1.56 6.92 -34.44
N VAL A 530 -0.44 7.22 -33.79
CA VAL A 530 0.40 8.39 -34.11
C VAL A 530 1.10 8.16 -35.45
N ARG A 531 1.01 9.14 -36.34
CA ARG A 531 1.56 9.10 -37.71
C ARG A 531 2.08 10.47 -38.10
N ASP A 532 3.10 10.50 -38.95
CA ASP A 532 3.59 11.75 -39.52
C ASP A 532 2.49 12.46 -40.32
N ALA A 533 2.55 13.79 -40.33
CA ALA A 533 1.80 14.58 -41.31
C ALA A 533 2.35 14.26 -42.72
N PRO A 534 1.50 14.22 -43.77
CA PRO A 534 2.03 14.19 -45.14
C PRO A 534 2.95 15.41 -45.30
N GLY A 535 4.19 15.15 -45.74
CA GLY A 535 5.19 16.17 -46.00
C GLY A 535 4.85 17.07 -47.18
#